data_AF-A0A5C4Y9V9-F1
#
_entry.id   AF-A0A5C4Y9V9-F1
#
_cell.length_a   1.000
_cell.length_b   1.000
_cell.length_c   1.000
_cell.angle_alpha   90.00
_cell.angle_beta   90.00
_cell.angle_gamma   90.00
#
_symmetry.space_group_name_H-M   'P 1'
#
loop_
_entity.id
_entity.type
_entity.pdbx_description
1 polymer ?
#
loop_
_entity_poly.entity_id
_entity_poly.type
_entity_poly.pdbx_seq_one_letter_code
_entity_poly.pdbx_strand_id
1 'polypeptide(L)'
;MNFSTPTLLFGLPLYIRKEDAKILHRFLDSIWKSNYLTPTKDIEDDLTLMSLYFNPISTGAKLRSALEKMPNSIEIPSLPFSLDGLIINLSSRKHLLRPEGRIALSILESTGNRNSENVILDSITLLWAYSILHSRYEQWNSQRLVSVIDNLSGSKTLQIQSLGLLIWLLINRNNSIVRALPKNIENSQFRRKMDKLVDVPVTAFASALSKNFEKKDRQELSIYSGWQLSEAKRRLGGRLVIEPSVYIAESADEEVLDIIIHDLSKRKNTHQEISDGLDSFMKNFQDVSSSLAALGFFFEDTRNTRKVINKIKSAVSNTVKNED
;
A
#
# COMPACT_ATOMS: atom_id res chain seq x y z
N MET A 1 -16.66 -29.25 -29.62
CA MET A 1 -16.01 -29.31 -28.29
C MET A 1 -17.07 -29.71 -27.28
N ASN A 2 -16.93 -30.88 -26.66
CA ASN A 2 -17.79 -31.26 -25.54
C ASN A 2 -17.24 -30.57 -24.30
N PHE A 3 -17.92 -29.54 -23.83
CA PHE A 3 -17.62 -28.95 -22.54
C PHE A 3 -18.21 -29.87 -21.47
N SER A 4 -17.36 -30.65 -20.81
CA SER A 4 -17.73 -31.36 -19.59
C SER A 4 -18.20 -30.33 -18.58
N THR A 5 -19.43 -30.47 -18.06
CA THR A 5 -19.91 -29.60 -16.99
C THR A 5 -18.95 -29.74 -15.80
N PRO A 6 -18.44 -28.62 -15.23
CA PRO A 6 -17.61 -28.69 -14.04
C PRO A 6 -18.36 -29.44 -12.93
N THR A 7 -17.76 -30.50 -12.38
CA THR A 7 -18.36 -31.29 -11.29
C THR A 7 -18.49 -30.46 -10.00
N LEU A 8 -17.71 -29.37 -9.89
CA LEU A 8 -17.72 -28.42 -8.79
C LEU A 8 -17.80 -27.00 -9.36
N LEU A 9 -18.67 -26.16 -8.81
CA LEU A 9 -18.79 -24.74 -9.14
C LEU A 9 -18.54 -23.92 -7.86
N PHE A 10 -17.53 -23.05 -7.90
CA PHE A 10 -17.00 -22.37 -6.70
C PHE A 10 -16.57 -23.31 -5.57
N GLY A 11 -16.20 -24.56 -5.89
CA GLY A 11 -15.87 -25.57 -4.87
C GLY A 11 -17.09 -26.25 -4.24
N LEU A 12 -18.31 -25.95 -4.69
CA LEU A 12 -19.52 -26.68 -4.31
C LEU A 12 -19.95 -27.65 -5.41
N PRO A 13 -20.41 -28.87 -5.07
CA PRO A 13 -21.11 -29.71 -6.02
C PRO A 13 -22.49 -29.13 -6.33
N LEU A 14 -22.98 -29.36 -7.55
CA LEU A 14 -24.33 -28.95 -7.98
C LEU A 14 -25.45 -29.62 -7.14
N TYR A 15 -25.15 -30.80 -6.60
CA TYR A 15 -26.04 -31.59 -5.77
C TYR A 15 -25.35 -31.89 -4.44
N ILE A 16 -25.95 -31.45 -3.34
CA ILE A 16 -25.42 -31.66 -2.00
C ILE A 16 -26.52 -32.33 -1.17
N ARG A 17 -26.21 -33.43 -0.47
CA ARG A 17 -27.16 -34.03 0.47
C ARG A 17 -27.45 -33.02 1.58
N LYS A 18 -28.70 -32.96 2.06
CA LYS A 18 -29.11 -31.98 3.07
C LYS A 18 -28.29 -32.08 4.36
N GLU A 19 -27.84 -33.27 4.73
CA GLU A 19 -26.97 -33.49 5.89
C GLU A 19 -25.58 -32.89 5.67
N ASP A 20 -24.95 -33.18 4.53
CA ASP A 20 -23.66 -32.61 4.13
C ASP A 20 -23.74 -31.08 4.03
N ALA A 21 -24.84 -30.55 3.49
CA ALA A 21 -25.10 -29.12 3.40
C ALA A 21 -25.19 -28.46 4.79
N LYS A 22 -25.84 -29.10 5.77
CA LYS A 22 -25.91 -28.63 7.17
C LYS A 22 -24.54 -28.68 7.87
N ILE A 23 -23.75 -29.73 7.60
CA ILE A 23 -22.38 -29.85 8.12
C ILE A 23 -21.52 -28.72 7.54
N LEU A 24 -21.56 -28.53 6.22
CA LEU A 24 -20.81 -27.49 5.54
C LEU A 24 -21.23 -26.09 5.99
N HIS A 25 -22.53 -25.81 6.11
CA HIS A 25 -23.03 -24.52 6.60
C HIS A 25 -22.47 -24.19 7.98
N ARG A 26 -22.62 -25.10 8.95
CA ARG A 26 -22.07 -24.91 10.32
C ARG A 26 -20.56 -24.70 10.29
N PHE A 27 -19.87 -25.41 9.40
CA PHE A 27 -18.43 -25.28 9.24
C PHE A 27 -18.01 -23.90 8.73
N LEU A 28 -18.58 -23.45 7.62
CA LEU A 28 -18.27 -22.14 7.01
C LEU A 28 -18.67 -20.98 7.93
N ASP A 29 -19.82 -21.06 8.61
CA ASP A 29 -20.27 -20.06 9.59
C ASP A 29 -19.30 -19.96 10.80
N SER A 30 -18.79 -21.11 11.28
CA SER A 30 -17.80 -21.11 12.34
C SER A 30 -16.47 -20.48 11.91
N ILE A 31 -16.01 -20.75 10.68
CA ILE A 31 -14.82 -20.09 10.13
C ILE A 31 -15.06 -18.59 10.00
N TRP A 32 -16.21 -18.16 9.47
CA TRP A 32 -16.56 -16.74 9.35
C TRP A 32 -16.46 -16.02 10.69
N LYS A 33 -17.13 -16.54 11.72
CA LYS A 33 -17.12 -15.99 13.08
C LYS A 33 -15.70 -15.95 13.66
N SER A 34 -14.87 -16.94 13.36
CA SER A 34 -13.46 -16.94 13.77
C SER A 34 -12.65 -15.87 13.04
N ASN A 35 -12.82 -15.72 11.73
CA ASN A 35 -12.04 -14.81 10.90
C ASN A 35 -12.38 -13.33 11.13
N TYR A 36 -13.66 -13.02 11.36
CA TYR A 36 -14.17 -11.65 11.37
C TYR A 36 -14.79 -11.21 12.70
N LEU A 37 -14.98 -12.13 13.66
CA LEU A 37 -15.53 -11.86 15.00
C LEU A 37 -16.93 -11.21 15.00
N THR A 38 -17.66 -11.35 13.89
CA THR A 38 -19.02 -10.83 13.70
C THR A 38 -19.90 -11.89 13.03
N PRO A 39 -21.23 -11.84 13.21
CA PRO A 39 -22.13 -12.64 12.38
C PRO A 39 -22.04 -12.23 10.90
N THR A 40 -22.51 -13.09 10.01
CA THR A 40 -22.72 -12.76 8.59
C THR A 40 -23.78 -11.66 8.47
N LYS A 41 -23.63 -10.80 7.46
CA LYS A 41 -24.57 -9.75 7.10
C LYS A 41 -25.00 -9.93 5.63
N ASP A 42 -25.33 -8.82 4.98
CA ASP A 42 -25.46 -8.79 3.53
C ASP A 42 -24.14 -9.17 2.86
N ILE A 43 -24.24 -9.80 1.69
CA ILE A 43 -23.09 -10.34 0.98
C ILE A 43 -22.11 -9.26 0.53
N GLU A 44 -22.57 -8.06 0.17
CA GLU A 44 -21.69 -6.99 -0.30
C GLU A 44 -20.91 -6.36 0.86
N ASP A 45 -21.55 -6.21 2.03
CA ASP A 45 -20.89 -5.76 3.26
C ASP A 45 -19.84 -6.76 3.71
N ASP A 46 -20.20 -8.05 3.69
CA ASP A 46 -19.31 -9.13 4.08
C ASP A 46 -18.11 -9.21 3.15
N LEU A 47 -18.32 -9.19 1.82
CA LEU A 47 -17.22 -9.13 0.84
C LEU A 47 -16.34 -7.89 1.06
N THR A 48 -16.92 -6.75 1.40
CA THR A 48 -16.15 -5.54 1.74
C THR A 48 -15.25 -5.77 2.96
N LEU A 49 -15.72 -6.46 4.00
CA LEU A 49 -14.90 -6.85 5.16
C LEU A 49 -13.79 -7.84 4.75
N MET A 50 -14.07 -8.76 3.83
CA MET A 50 -13.08 -9.73 3.33
C MET A 50 -11.91 -9.07 2.59
N SER A 51 -12.09 -7.83 2.10
CA SER A 51 -11.02 -7.06 1.42
C SER A 51 -9.73 -6.95 2.24
N LEU A 52 -9.81 -7.01 3.58
CA LEU A 52 -8.62 -7.06 4.44
C LEU A 52 -7.62 -8.14 4.01
N TYR A 53 -8.11 -9.33 3.66
CA TYR A 53 -7.28 -10.48 3.32
C TYR A 53 -7.08 -10.66 1.81
N PHE A 54 -8.08 -10.30 1.00
CA PHE A 54 -8.11 -10.65 -0.42
C PHE A 54 -7.87 -9.47 -1.37
N ASN A 55 -7.92 -8.23 -0.89
CA ASN A 55 -7.63 -7.08 -1.73
C ASN A 55 -6.11 -7.02 -2.05
N PRO A 56 -5.71 -6.94 -3.33
CA PRO A 56 -4.30 -6.86 -3.73
C PRO A 56 -3.51 -5.69 -3.15
N ILE A 57 -4.18 -4.66 -2.63
CA ILE A 57 -3.52 -3.49 -2.01
C ILE A 57 -3.23 -3.68 -0.51
N SER A 58 -3.73 -4.76 0.11
CA SER A 58 -3.47 -5.06 1.51
C SER A 58 -1.98 -5.31 1.75
N THR A 59 -1.39 -4.60 2.72
CA THR A 59 0.05 -4.68 2.98
C THR A 59 0.39 -5.98 3.70
N GLY A 60 1.55 -6.57 3.41
CA GLY A 60 2.00 -7.79 4.07
C GLY A 60 2.10 -7.66 5.60
N ALA A 61 2.37 -6.46 6.13
CA ALA A 61 2.37 -6.20 7.57
C ALA A 61 0.96 -6.26 8.17
N LYS A 62 -0.04 -5.67 7.50
CA LYS A 62 -1.45 -5.75 7.92
C LYS A 62 -1.95 -7.18 7.88
N LEU A 63 -1.66 -7.90 6.79
CA LEU A 63 -2.03 -9.32 6.63
C LEU A 63 -1.42 -10.17 7.75
N ARG A 64 -0.11 -10.06 8.00
CA ARG A 64 0.55 -10.80 9.09
C ARG A 64 -0.09 -10.51 10.45
N SER A 65 -0.29 -9.24 10.79
CA SER A 65 -0.92 -8.88 12.08
C SER A 65 -2.35 -9.41 12.20
N ALA A 66 -3.14 -9.41 11.12
CA ALA A 66 -4.49 -9.96 11.12
C ALA A 66 -4.49 -11.48 11.30
N LEU A 67 -3.62 -12.20 10.57
CA LEU A 67 -3.49 -13.66 10.64
C LEU A 67 -2.94 -14.14 11.99
N GLU A 68 -2.02 -13.39 12.61
CA GLU A 68 -1.50 -13.69 13.96
C GLU A 68 -2.60 -13.65 15.02
N LYS A 69 -3.48 -12.65 14.94
CA LYS A 69 -4.61 -12.45 15.86
C LYS A 69 -5.80 -13.37 15.59
N MET A 70 -5.80 -14.05 14.44
CA MET A 70 -6.89 -14.95 14.07
C MET A 70 -6.99 -16.11 15.09
N PRO A 71 -8.16 -16.30 15.72
CA PRO A 71 -8.42 -17.46 16.57
C PRO A 71 -8.25 -18.76 15.81
N ASN A 72 -8.09 -19.86 16.55
CA ASN A 72 -8.19 -21.18 15.94
C ASN A 72 -9.63 -21.42 15.44
N SER A 73 -9.75 -22.04 14.28
CA SER A 73 -11.01 -22.52 13.73
C SER A 73 -11.25 -23.98 14.11
N ILE A 74 -12.46 -24.45 13.87
CA ILE A 74 -12.81 -25.87 14.01
C ILE A 74 -12.13 -26.74 12.95
N GLU A 75 -12.05 -28.05 13.21
CA GLU A 75 -11.47 -29.02 12.30
C GLU A 75 -12.32 -29.18 11.03
N ILE A 76 -11.65 -29.44 9.91
CA ILE A 76 -12.29 -29.66 8.60
C ILE A 76 -13.18 -30.91 8.68
N PRO A 77 -14.49 -30.83 8.38
CA PRO A 77 -15.36 -31.99 8.39
C PRO A 77 -15.02 -32.94 7.24
N SER A 78 -15.25 -34.24 7.46
CA SER A 78 -15.20 -35.23 6.38
C SER A 78 -16.42 -35.09 5.49
N LEU A 79 -16.24 -34.52 4.30
CA LEU A 79 -17.27 -34.35 3.26
C LEU A 79 -16.89 -35.13 2.00
N PRO A 80 -17.85 -35.55 1.16
CA PRO A 80 -17.57 -36.31 -0.06
C PRO A 80 -16.97 -35.47 -1.21
N PHE A 81 -16.56 -34.23 -0.94
CA PHE A 81 -15.98 -33.30 -1.90
C PHE A 81 -14.93 -32.40 -1.24
N SER A 82 -14.01 -31.86 -2.04
CA SER A 82 -12.95 -30.96 -1.56
C SER A 82 -13.49 -29.56 -1.21
N LEU A 83 -12.89 -28.94 -0.19
CA LEU A 83 -13.17 -27.57 0.24
C LEU A 83 -12.13 -26.54 -0.21
N ASP A 84 -11.14 -26.93 -1.04
CA ASP A 84 -10.02 -26.05 -1.46
C ASP A 84 -10.49 -24.77 -2.19
N GLY A 85 -11.67 -24.82 -2.81
CA GLY A 85 -12.32 -23.67 -3.44
C GLY A 85 -12.95 -22.69 -2.46
N LEU A 86 -13.25 -23.11 -1.23
CA LEU A 86 -14.03 -22.36 -0.25
C LEU A 86 -13.18 -21.80 0.90
N ILE A 87 -12.06 -22.45 1.21
CA ILE A 87 -11.18 -22.09 2.34
C ILE A 87 -9.71 -22.10 1.92
N ILE A 88 -8.88 -21.35 2.64
CA ILE A 88 -7.42 -21.43 2.60
C ILE A 88 -6.93 -22.04 3.92
N ASN A 89 -6.15 -23.11 3.81
CA ASN A 89 -5.53 -23.76 4.95
C ASN A 89 -4.26 -23.01 5.35
N LEU A 90 -4.28 -22.36 6.51
CA LEU A 90 -3.11 -21.67 7.08
C LEU A 90 -2.31 -22.60 8.01
N SER A 91 -3.01 -23.46 8.73
CA SER A 91 -2.46 -24.55 9.54
C SER A 91 -3.52 -25.63 9.77
N SER A 92 -3.22 -26.68 10.54
CA SER A 92 -4.17 -27.74 10.90
C SER A 92 -5.40 -27.26 11.68
N ARG A 93 -5.35 -26.06 12.28
CA ARG A 93 -6.45 -25.49 13.09
C ARG A 93 -6.73 -24.02 12.76
N LYS A 94 -6.23 -23.52 11.64
CA LYS A 94 -6.51 -22.15 11.17
C LYS A 94 -6.86 -22.19 9.69
N HIS A 95 -8.10 -21.82 9.41
CA HIS A 95 -8.63 -21.71 8.06
C HIS A 95 -9.11 -20.28 7.83
N LEU A 96 -8.83 -19.74 6.65
CA LEU A 96 -9.36 -18.48 6.17
C LEU A 96 -10.47 -18.76 5.16
N LEU A 97 -11.66 -18.22 5.38
CA LEU A 97 -12.78 -18.33 4.45
C LEU A 97 -12.48 -17.50 3.21
N ARG A 98 -12.65 -18.09 2.02
CA ARG A 98 -12.53 -17.39 0.74
C ARG A 98 -13.84 -16.66 0.38
N PRO A 99 -13.82 -15.65 -0.50
CA PRO A 99 -15.04 -15.03 -1.02
C PRO A 99 -16.03 -16.06 -1.57
N GLU A 100 -15.53 -17.11 -2.24
CA GLU A 100 -16.33 -18.24 -2.71
C GLU A 100 -17.00 -19.01 -1.55
N GLY A 101 -16.29 -19.20 -0.44
CA GLY A 101 -16.82 -19.77 0.80
C GLY A 101 -17.94 -18.94 1.42
N ARG A 102 -17.83 -17.61 1.38
CA ARG A 102 -18.87 -16.71 1.88
C ARG A 102 -20.13 -16.77 1.01
N ILE A 103 -19.96 -16.82 -0.31
CA ILE A 103 -21.06 -17.00 -1.26
C ILE A 103 -21.74 -18.36 -1.07
N ALA A 104 -20.95 -19.43 -0.92
CA ALA A 104 -21.44 -20.76 -0.60
C ALA A 104 -22.29 -20.76 0.67
N LEU A 105 -21.84 -20.09 1.73
CA LEU A 105 -22.60 -19.93 2.97
C LEU A 105 -23.96 -19.24 2.73
N SER A 106 -23.98 -18.14 1.95
CA SER A 106 -25.23 -17.44 1.60
C SER A 106 -26.21 -18.34 0.83
N ILE A 107 -25.70 -19.12 -0.12
CA ILE A 107 -26.51 -20.06 -0.90
C ILE A 107 -27.10 -21.14 0.02
N LEU A 108 -26.31 -21.71 0.94
CA LEU A 108 -26.77 -22.71 1.90
C LEU A 108 -27.83 -22.14 2.86
N GLU A 109 -27.68 -20.90 3.31
CA GLU A 109 -28.66 -20.18 4.14
C GLU A 109 -30.01 -20.03 3.40
N SER A 110 -29.97 -19.63 2.12
CA SER A 110 -31.19 -19.42 1.32
C SER A 110 -31.91 -20.72 0.92
N THR A 111 -31.17 -21.83 0.79
CA THR A 111 -31.70 -23.12 0.29
C THR A 111 -32.07 -24.10 1.41
N GLY A 112 -31.58 -23.90 2.63
CA GLY A 112 -31.73 -24.84 3.76
C GLY A 112 -33.17 -25.11 4.22
N ASN A 113 -34.12 -24.22 3.90
CA ASN A 113 -35.53 -24.33 4.30
C ASN A 113 -36.40 -25.19 3.37
N ARG A 114 -35.85 -25.76 2.29
CA ARG A 114 -36.61 -26.62 1.38
C ARG A 114 -36.80 -28.03 1.98
N ASN A 115 -37.99 -28.61 1.81
CA ASN A 115 -38.36 -29.96 2.29
C ASN A 115 -37.72 -31.11 1.47
N SER A 116 -36.74 -30.84 0.61
CA SER A 116 -36.04 -31.85 -0.18
C SER A 116 -34.90 -32.52 0.62
N GLU A 117 -34.59 -33.78 0.27
CA GLU A 117 -33.42 -34.50 0.80
C GLU A 117 -32.09 -33.96 0.26
N ASN A 118 -32.13 -33.27 -0.87
CA ASN A 118 -30.98 -32.69 -1.54
C ASN A 118 -31.14 -31.18 -1.71
N VAL A 119 -30.03 -30.47 -1.53
CA VAL A 119 -29.86 -29.07 -1.94
C VAL A 119 -29.36 -29.08 -3.38
N ILE A 120 -30.13 -28.48 -4.28
CA ILE A 120 -29.81 -28.38 -5.71
C ILE A 120 -29.46 -26.92 -5.99
N LEU A 121 -28.27 -26.71 -6.56
CA LEU A 121 -27.82 -25.40 -7.01
C LEU A 121 -28.34 -25.15 -8.43
N ASP A 122 -29.41 -24.37 -8.54
CA ASP A 122 -29.96 -23.99 -9.85
C ASP A 122 -29.08 -22.97 -10.57
N SER A 123 -29.20 -22.92 -11.90
CA SER A 123 -28.38 -22.05 -12.76
C SER A 123 -28.55 -20.56 -12.45
N ILE A 124 -29.70 -20.13 -11.93
CA ILE A 124 -29.96 -18.72 -11.61
C ILE A 124 -29.15 -18.33 -10.37
N THR A 125 -29.21 -19.15 -9.32
CA THR A 125 -28.42 -18.99 -8.10
C THR A 125 -26.92 -18.93 -8.41
N LEU A 126 -26.46 -19.82 -9.30
CA LEU A 126 -25.07 -19.87 -9.72
C LEU A 126 -24.64 -18.64 -10.53
N LEU A 127 -25.50 -18.17 -11.44
CA LEU A 127 -25.22 -16.97 -12.23
C LEU A 127 -25.16 -15.72 -11.35
N TRP A 128 -26.07 -15.60 -10.39
CA TRP A 128 -26.05 -14.53 -9.38
C TRP A 128 -24.74 -14.54 -8.57
N ALA A 129 -24.35 -15.71 -8.05
CA ALA A 129 -23.10 -15.89 -7.32
C ALA A 129 -21.88 -15.50 -8.15
N TYR A 130 -21.84 -15.91 -9.43
CA TYR A 130 -20.77 -15.55 -10.36
C TYR A 130 -20.72 -14.04 -10.60
N SER A 131 -21.86 -13.39 -10.83
CA SER A 131 -21.92 -11.95 -11.07
C SER A 131 -21.33 -11.16 -9.90
N ILE A 132 -21.68 -11.51 -8.65
CA ILE A 132 -21.18 -10.82 -7.46
C ILE A 132 -19.68 -11.01 -7.31
N LEU A 133 -19.19 -12.27 -7.36
CA LEU A 133 -17.77 -12.55 -7.22
C LEU A 133 -16.94 -11.90 -8.32
N HIS A 134 -17.40 -11.98 -9.57
CA HIS A 134 -16.71 -11.37 -10.70
C HIS A 134 -16.59 -9.86 -10.54
N SER A 135 -17.70 -9.17 -10.26
CA SER A 135 -17.73 -7.73 -9.99
C SER A 135 -16.78 -7.33 -8.85
N ARG A 136 -16.76 -8.12 -7.77
CA ARG A 136 -15.89 -7.85 -6.63
C ARG A 136 -14.40 -8.03 -6.95
N TYR A 137 -14.03 -9.11 -7.65
CA TYR A 137 -12.66 -9.32 -8.09
C TYR A 137 -12.20 -8.27 -9.09
N GLU A 138 -13.06 -7.88 -10.03
CA GLU A 138 -12.80 -6.80 -10.96
C GLU A 138 -12.54 -5.48 -10.22
N GLN A 139 -13.37 -5.15 -9.22
CA GLN A 139 -13.19 -3.97 -8.39
C GLN A 139 -11.84 -3.98 -7.66
N TRP A 140 -11.50 -5.08 -6.96
CA TRP A 140 -10.25 -5.19 -6.22
C TRP A 140 -9.02 -5.12 -7.13
N ASN A 141 -9.07 -5.77 -8.29
CA ASN A 141 -7.99 -5.73 -9.26
C ASN A 141 -7.83 -4.32 -9.87
N SER A 142 -8.96 -3.67 -10.19
CA SER A 142 -8.96 -2.31 -10.73
C SER A 142 -8.44 -1.29 -9.73
N GLN A 143 -8.77 -1.42 -8.44
CA GLN A 143 -8.24 -0.53 -7.39
C GLN A 143 -6.71 -0.51 -7.33
N ARG A 144 -6.05 -1.65 -7.57
CA ARG A 144 -4.57 -1.69 -7.64
C ARG A 144 -4.05 -0.88 -8.82
N LEU A 145 -4.67 -1.02 -9.98
CA LEU A 145 -4.29 -0.26 -11.18
C LEU A 145 -4.56 1.24 -10.98
N VAL A 146 -5.75 1.59 -10.48
CA VAL A 146 -6.13 2.98 -10.15
C VAL A 146 -5.15 3.57 -9.15
N SER A 147 -4.75 2.85 -8.10
CA SER A 147 -3.75 3.34 -7.15
C SER A 147 -2.39 3.61 -7.80
N VAL A 148 -1.96 2.80 -8.76
CA VAL A 148 -0.73 3.05 -9.52
C VAL A 148 -0.89 4.28 -10.41
N ILE A 149 -2.01 4.39 -11.13
CA ILE A 149 -2.33 5.55 -11.97
C ILE A 149 -2.39 6.82 -11.14
N ASP A 150 -3.01 6.80 -9.97
CA ASP A 150 -3.12 7.94 -9.05
C ASP A 150 -1.75 8.42 -8.56
N ASN A 151 -0.86 7.47 -8.25
CA ASN A 151 0.51 7.81 -7.90
C ASN A 151 1.26 8.42 -9.09
N LEU A 152 1.06 7.92 -10.31
CA LEU A 152 1.70 8.47 -11.51
C LEU A 152 1.12 9.84 -11.91
N SER A 153 -0.19 10.02 -11.83
CA SER A 153 -0.92 11.24 -12.21
C SER A 153 -0.74 12.36 -11.19
N GLY A 154 -0.53 12.01 -9.91
CA GLY A 154 -0.38 12.99 -8.84
C GLY A 154 -1.68 13.46 -8.25
N SER A 155 -2.72 12.65 -8.36
CA SER A 155 -3.95 12.84 -7.59
C SER A 155 -3.67 12.70 -6.10
N LYS A 156 -2.77 11.78 -5.71
CA LYS A 156 -2.25 11.64 -4.34
C LYS A 156 -0.90 12.34 -4.18
N THR A 157 -0.78 13.17 -3.14
CA THR A 157 0.48 13.82 -2.78
C THR A 157 1.43 12.83 -2.10
N LEU A 158 2.73 12.99 -2.34
CA LEU A 158 3.80 12.28 -1.63
C LEU A 158 3.71 12.50 -0.12
N GLN A 159 4.37 11.68 0.70
CA GLN A 159 4.60 12.07 2.09
C GLN A 159 5.59 13.23 2.20
N ILE A 160 5.47 14.02 3.27
CA ILE A 160 6.33 15.19 3.48
C ILE A 160 7.81 14.80 3.59
N GLN A 161 8.12 13.67 4.23
CA GLN A 161 9.49 13.16 4.29
C GLN A 161 10.01 12.77 2.89
N SER A 162 9.17 12.18 2.03
CA SER A 162 9.52 11.87 0.64
C SER A 162 9.82 13.15 -0.14
N LEU A 163 9.04 14.22 0.06
CA LEU A 163 9.34 15.54 -0.51
C LEU A 163 10.67 16.10 -0.01
N GLY A 164 10.91 16.05 1.31
CA GLY A 164 12.18 16.48 1.90
C GLY A 164 13.37 15.72 1.34
N LEU A 165 13.24 14.40 1.13
CA LEU A 165 14.27 13.57 0.51
C LEU A 165 14.56 14.01 -0.94
N LEU A 166 13.53 14.32 -1.73
CA LEU A 166 13.73 14.81 -3.10
C LEU A 166 14.40 16.20 -3.12
N ILE A 167 14.01 17.09 -2.21
CA ILE A 167 14.67 18.39 -2.02
C ILE A 167 16.15 18.18 -1.67
N TRP A 168 16.46 17.23 -0.77
CA TRP A 168 17.82 16.88 -0.41
C TRP A 168 18.65 16.41 -1.63
N LEU A 169 18.11 15.50 -2.44
CA LEU A 169 18.78 15.00 -3.64
C LEU A 169 19.04 16.11 -4.67
N LEU A 170 18.08 17.03 -4.86
CA LEU A 170 18.24 18.18 -5.76
C LEU A 170 19.31 19.16 -5.26
N ILE A 171 19.30 19.49 -3.98
CA ILE A 171 20.23 20.47 -3.37
C ILE A 171 21.65 19.90 -3.36
N ASN A 172 21.81 18.65 -2.92
CA ASN A 172 23.10 17.98 -2.93
C ASN A 172 23.52 17.47 -4.32
N ARG A 173 22.76 17.82 -5.38
CA ARG A 173 23.06 17.51 -6.79
C ARG A 173 23.33 16.03 -7.05
N ASN A 174 22.59 15.15 -6.38
CA ASN A 174 22.59 13.73 -6.67
C ASN A 174 21.76 13.47 -7.94
N ASN A 175 22.18 14.03 -9.09
CA ASN A 175 21.46 14.04 -10.36
C ASN A 175 22.24 13.35 -11.52
N SER A 176 23.21 12.51 -11.17
CA SER A 176 23.99 11.71 -12.12
C SER A 176 24.56 10.49 -11.40
N ILE A 177 25.01 9.50 -12.15
CA ILE A 177 25.63 8.31 -11.58
C ILE A 177 26.92 8.62 -10.80
N VAL A 178 27.67 9.65 -11.22
CA VAL A 178 28.93 10.08 -10.57
C VAL A 178 28.66 10.72 -9.21
N ARG A 179 27.51 11.38 -9.06
CA ARG A 179 27.06 12.00 -7.81
C ARG A 179 26.03 11.14 -7.07
N ALA A 180 25.90 9.86 -7.41
CA ALA A 180 24.88 9.02 -6.81
C ALA A 180 25.25 8.57 -5.39
N LEU A 181 24.24 8.33 -4.57
CA LEU A 181 24.44 7.65 -3.29
C LEU A 181 24.57 6.14 -3.55
N PRO A 182 25.69 5.50 -3.16
CA PRO A 182 25.86 4.07 -3.35
C PRO A 182 24.83 3.30 -2.52
N LYS A 183 24.21 2.24 -3.08
CA LYS A 183 23.28 1.38 -2.34
C LYS A 183 23.93 0.10 -1.83
N ASN A 184 24.83 -0.48 -2.64
CA ASN A 184 25.50 -1.75 -2.37
C ASN A 184 26.74 -1.59 -1.47
N ILE A 185 26.54 -1.03 -0.28
CA ILE A 185 27.59 -0.89 0.73
C ILE A 185 27.43 -1.99 1.77
N GLU A 186 28.35 -2.94 1.84
CA GLU A 186 28.31 -4.02 2.84
C GLU A 186 28.47 -3.49 4.28
N ASN A 187 29.11 -2.33 4.44
CA ASN A 187 29.34 -1.71 5.73
C ASN A 187 28.05 -1.10 6.32
N SER A 188 27.45 -1.81 7.27
CA SER A 188 26.23 -1.40 7.97
C SER A 188 26.39 -0.12 8.80
N GLN A 189 27.58 0.15 9.36
CA GLN A 189 27.84 1.38 10.11
C GLN A 189 27.86 2.60 9.18
N PHE A 190 28.49 2.46 8.01
CA PHE A 190 28.49 3.49 6.99
C PHE A 190 27.07 3.79 6.52
N ARG A 191 26.27 2.75 6.24
CA ARG A 191 24.85 2.91 5.85
C ARG A 191 24.06 3.71 6.88
N ARG A 192 24.14 3.34 8.16
CA ARG A 192 23.46 4.05 9.26
C ARG A 192 23.93 5.49 9.40
N LYS A 193 25.23 5.74 9.21
CA LYS A 193 25.79 7.10 9.25
C LYS A 193 25.22 7.95 8.11
N MET A 194 25.17 7.42 6.89
CA MET A 194 24.57 8.12 5.75
C MET A 194 23.06 8.34 5.93
N ASP A 195 22.31 7.32 6.35
CA ASP A 195 20.88 7.43 6.66
C ASP A 195 20.64 8.58 7.64
N LYS A 196 21.42 8.66 8.73
CA LYS A 196 21.31 9.74 9.72
C LYS A 196 21.63 11.13 9.13
N LEU A 197 22.64 11.24 8.27
CA LEU A 197 23.00 12.53 7.66
C LEU A 197 21.91 13.04 6.70
N VAL A 198 21.20 12.15 6.03
CA VAL A 198 20.04 12.50 5.19
C VAL A 198 18.79 12.76 6.04
N ASP A 199 18.54 11.93 7.05
CA ASP A 199 17.36 12.02 7.90
C ASP A 199 17.28 13.36 8.66
N VAL A 200 18.39 13.89 9.15
CA VAL A 200 18.42 15.14 9.94
C VAL A 200 17.72 16.32 9.23
N PRO A 201 18.14 16.77 8.04
CA PRO A 201 17.46 17.85 7.33
C PRO A 201 16.04 17.48 6.87
N VAL A 202 15.81 16.24 6.42
CA VAL A 202 14.50 15.79 5.94
C VAL A 202 13.45 15.78 7.06
N THR A 203 13.84 15.30 8.24
CA THR A 203 12.98 15.26 9.42
C THR A 203 12.74 16.66 9.99
N ALA A 204 13.72 17.56 9.91
CA ALA A 204 13.53 18.96 10.29
C ALA A 204 12.48 19.67 9.41
N PHE A 205 12.50 19.43 8.10
CA PHE A 205 11.48 19.89 7.16
C PHE A 205 10.11 19.30 7.48
N ALA A 206 10.03 17.98 7.65
CA ALA A 206 8.77 17.30 7.92
C ALA A 206 8.12 17.73 9.25
N SER A 207 8.95 17.95 10.27
CA SER A 207 8.49 18.43 11.58
C SER A 207 7.92 19.85 11.51
N ALA A 208 8.47 20.71 10.66
CA ALA A 208 7.98 22.08 10.49
C ALA A 208 6.61 22.13 9.77
N LEU A 209 6.35 21.20 8.86
CA LEU A 209 5.12 21.19 8.06
C LEU A 209 3.99 20.33 8.63
N SER A 210 4.28 19.42 9.54
CA SER A 210 3.27 18.55 10.14
C SER A 210 3.06 18.90 11.61
N LYS A 211 1.89 19.49 11.92
CA LYS A 211 1.48 19.84 13.29
C LYS A 211 1.42 18.64 14.23
N ASN A 212 1.24 17.44 13.66
CA ASN A 212 1.16 16.17 14.38
C ASN A 212 2.37 15.26 14.09
N PHE A 213 3.55 15.82 13.79
CA PHE A 213 4.77 15.02 13.64
C PHE A 213 5.24 14.48 15.01
N GLU A 214 4.45 13.57 15.58
CA GLU A 214 4.75 12.94 16.86
C GLU A 214 5.94 11.97 16.73
N LYS A 215 6.62 11.72 17.86
CA LYS A 215 7.72 10.75 17.93
C LYS A 215 7.32 9.33 17.49
N LYS A 216 6.03 8.96 17.53
CA LYS A 216 5.53 7.66 17.09
C LYS A 216 5.48 7.50 15.56
N ASP A 217 5.35 8.60 14.82
CA ASP A 217 5.33 8.60 13.34
C ASP A 217 6.72 8.83 12.74
N ARG A 218 7.75 9.02 13.57
CA ARG A 218 9.16 9.01 13.15
C ARG A 218 9.59 7.59 12.78
N GLN A 219 9.23 7.15 11.59
CA GLN A 219 10.01 6.12 10.93
C GLN A 219 11.35 6.76 10.55
N GLU A 220 12.44 6.20 11.06
CA GLU A 220 13.79 6.59 10.65
C GLU A 220 13.87 6.49 9.13
N LEU A 221 14.25 7.59 8.48
CA LEU A 221 14.44 7.60 7.05
C LEU A 221 15.63 6.70 6.72
N SER A 222 15.42 5.75 5.81
CA SER A 222 16.51 4.98 5.22
C SER A 222 16.55 5.21 3.72
N ILE A 223 17.70 5.68 3.23
CA ILE A 223 17.95 5.81 1.79
C ILE A 223 18.22 4.46 1.12
N TYR A 224 18.33 3.37 1.89
CA TYR A 224 18.59 2.02 1.36
C TYR A 224 17.31 1.17 1.27
N SER A 225 16.43 1.26 2.26
CA SER A 225 15.22 0.41 2.35
C SER A 225 13.97 1.16 2.84
N GLY A 226 14.04 2.49 2.93
CA GLY A 226 12.94 3.31 3.44
C GLY A 226 11.73 3.32 2.51
N TRP A 227 10.56 3.41 3.13
CA TRP A 227 9.30 3.54 2.42
C TRP A 227 9.25 4.85 1.61
N GLN A 228 9.87 5.92 2.11
CA GLN A 228 9.92 7.26 1.49
C GLN A 228 10.58 7.21 0.10
N LEU A 229 11.70 6.48 -0.03
CA LEU A 229 12.38 6.31 -1.32
C LEU A 229 11.55 5.47 -2.29
N SER A 230 10.88 4.43 -1.79
CA SER A 230 9.98 3.59 -2.59
C SER A 230 8.76 4.36 -3.09
N GLU A 231 8.19 5.23 -2.25
CA GLU A 231 7.09 6.13 -2.62
C GLU A 231 7.54 7.13 -3.68
N ALA A 232 8.66 7.82 -3.43
CA ALA A 232 9.24 8.76 -4.39
C ALA A 232 9.56 8.09 -5.73
N LYS A 233 10.07 6.85 -5.73
CA LYS A 233 10.32 6.07 -6.96
C LYS A 233 9.04 5.76 -7.72
N ARG A 234 7.96 5.36 -7.04
CA ARG A 234 6.67 5.11 -7.68
C ARG A 234 6.10 6.36 -8.32
N ARG A 235 6.28 7.52 -7.67
CA ARG A 235 5.83 8.83 -8.16
C ARG A 235 6.63 9.32 -9.36
N LEU A 236 7.95 9.23 -9.26
CA LEU A 236 8.87 9.80 -10.25
C LEU A 236 9.15 8.85 -11.43
N GLY A 237 8.90 7.55 -11.27
CA GLY A 237 9.14 6.55 -12.31
C GLY A 237 10.62 6.51 -12.70
N GLY A 238 10.92 6.69 -14.00
CA GLY A 238 12.29 6.72 -14.53
C GLY A 238 13.16 7.88 -14.02
N ARG A 239 12.54 8.95 -13.48
CA ARG A 239 13.23 10.19 -13.06
C ARG A 239 14.02 10.05 -11.77
N LEU A 240 13.74 9.02 -10.96
CA LEU A 240 14.51 8.69 -9.77
C LEU A 240 15.09 7.30 -9.97
N VAL A 241 16.41 7.17 -9.97
CA VAL A 241 17.11 5.89 -9.99
C VAL A 241 17.39 5.47 -8.55
N ILE A 242 17.12 4.20 -8.23
CA ILE A 242 17.31 3.64 -6.88
C ILE A 242 18.15 2.36 -6.87
N GLU A 243 18.52 1.85 -8.04
CA GLU A 243 19.34 0.66 -8.23
C GLU A 243 20.22 0.87 -9.47
N PRO A 244 21.55 0.65 -9.39
CA PRO A 244 22.33 0.18 -8.24
C PRO A 244 22.68 1.28 -7.21
N SER A 245 22.28 2.52 -7.48
CA SER A 245 22.58 3.70 -6.67
C SER A 245 21.37 4.66 -6.68
N VAL A 246 21.36 5.62 -5.75
CA VAL A 246 20.25 6.57 -5.58
C VAL A 246 20.62 7.93 -6.14
N TYR A 247 19.92 8.38 -7.18
CA TYR A 247 20.08 9.69 -7.81
C TYR A 247 18.87 10.05 -8.68
N ILE A 248 18.65 11.34 -8.91
CA ILE A 248 17.71 11.86 -9.90
C ILE A 248 18.32 11.66 -11.29
N ALA A 249 17.55 11.16 -12.25
CA ALA A 249 18.04 10.94 -13.61
C ALA A 249 18.53 12.25 -14.22
N GLU A 250 19.55 12.16 -15.07
CA GLU A 250 20.11 13.33 -15.72
C GLU A 250 19.02 14.06 -16.51
N SER A 251 19.01 15.40 -16.44
CA SER A 251 17.99 16.28 -17.00
C SER A 251 16.58 16.21 -16.38
N ALA A 252 16.34 15.36 -15.37
CA ALA A 252 15.03 15.28 -14.71
C ALA A 252 14.84 16.29 -13.55
N ASP A 253 15.85 17.10 -13.23
CA ASP A 253 15.84 18.01 -12.08
C ASP A 253 14.64 18.97 -12.06
N GLU A 254 14.33 19.59 -13.20
CA GLU A 254 13.20 20.53 -13.30
C GLU A 254 11.86 19.81 -13.18
N GLU A 255 11.70 18.62 -13.77
CA GLU A 255 10.48 17.83 -13.66
C GLU A 255 10.24 17.34 -12.22
N VAL A 256 11.30 16.92 -11.52
CA VAL A 256 11.21 16.54 -10.10
C VAL A 256 10.85 17.76 -9.25
N LEU A 257 11.43 18.92 -9.53
CA LEU A 257 11.14 20.16 -8.83
C LEU A 257 9.68 20.61 -9.03
N ASP A 258 9.16 20.50 -10.25
CA ASP A 258 7.77 20.83 -10.55
C ASP A 258 6.79 19.89 -9.81
N ILE A 259 7.13 18.60 -9.68
CA ILE A 259 6.36 17.65 -8.86
C ILE A 259 6.37 18.03 -7.38
N ILE A 260 7.53 18.42 -6.84
CA ILE A 260 7.63 18.88 -5.44
C ILE A 260 6.73 20.10 -5.22
N ILE A 261 6.79 21.08 -6.13
CA ILE A 261 6.00 22.31 -6.07
C ILE A 261 4.50 21.99 -6.11
N HIS A 262 4.07 21.16 -7.06
CA HIS A 262 2.68 20.74 -7.19
C HIS A 262 2.16 19.99 -5.96
N ASP A 263 2.96 19.08 -5.41
CA ASP A 263 2.56 18.33 -4.23
C ASP A 263 2.54 19.21 -2.96
N LEU A 264 3.41 20.23 -2.88
CA LEU A 264 3.37 21.22 -1.79
C LEU A 264 2.18 22.17 -1.91
N SER A 265 1.84 22.62 -3.12
CA SER A 265 0.72 23.55 -3.33
C SER A 265 -0.65 22.93 -3.03
N LYS A 266 -0.77 21.60 -3.11
CA LYS A 266 -1.98 20.86 -2.73
C LYS A 266 -2.17 20.69 -1.21
N ARG A 267 -1.20 21.09 -0.39
CA ARG A 267 -1.27 20.92 1.07
C ARG A 267 -1.96 22.12 1.71
N LYS A 268 -2.56 21.89 2.88
CA LYS A 268 -3.15 22.92 3.72
C LYS A 268 -2.12 23.76 4.50
N ASN A 269 -0.85 23.72 4.09
CA ASN A 269 0.20 24.46 4.75
C ASN A 269 0.22 25.90 4.23
N THR A 270 0.43 26.86 5.12
CA THR A 270 0.57 28.26 4.71
C THR A 270 1.89 28.48 3.98
N HIS A 271 1.97 29.54 3.18
CA HIS A 271 3.24 29.94 2.54
C HIS A 271 4.36 30.14 3.58
N GLN A 272 4.03 30.73 4.74
CA GLN A 272 4.99 30.93 5.82
C GLN A 272 5.47 29.61 6.41
N GLU A 273 4.57 28.66 6.69
CA GLU A 273 4.93 27.33 7.18
C GLU A 273 5.88 26.61 6.20
N ILE A 274 5.65 26.73 4.88
CA ILE A 274 6.52 26.17 3.84
C ILE A 274 7.89 26.87 3.82
N SER A 275 7.93 28.20 3.93
CA SER A 275 9.20 28.93 4.01
C SER A 275 10.00 28.53 5.25
N ASP A 276 9.36 28.50 6.42
CA ASP A 276 10.00 28.13 7.69
C ASP A 276 10.52 26.69 7.66
N GLY A 277 9.76 25.78 7.03
CA GLY A 277 10.18 24.41 6.82
C GLY A 277 11.43 24.31 5.95
N LEU A 278 11.50 25.05 4.84
CA LEU A 278 12.68 25.10 3.97
C LEU A 278 13.88 25.73 4.68
N ASP A 279 13.68 26.76 5.50
CA ASP A 279 14.75 27.40 6.26
C ASP A 279 15.30 26.45 7.35
N SER A 280 14.42 25.72 8.02
CA SER A 280 14.77 24.64 8.95
C SER A 280 15.54 23.51 8.25
N PHE A 281 15.09 23.09 7.06
CA PHE A 281 15.81 22.12 6.23
C PHE A 281 17.23 22.60 5.93
N MET A 282 17.38 23.83 5.43
CA MET A 282 18.66 24.39 5.01
C MET A 282 19.65 24.53 6.15
N LYS A 283 19.18 24.98 7.33
CA LYS A 283 20.01 25.04 8.54
C LYS A 283 20.59 23.67 8.88
N ASN A 284 19.71 22.66 8.95
CA ASN A 284 20.12 21.29 9.29
C ASN A 284 20.97 20.64 8.19
N PHE A 285 20.76 21.01 6.92
CA PHE A 285 21.58 20.56 5.80
C PHE A 285 23.01 21.10 5.90
N GLN A 286 23.16 22.38 6.29
CA GLN A 286 24.47 22.99 6.55
C GLN A 286 25.18 22.34 7.74
N ASP A 287 24.44 22.01 8.81
CA ASP A 287 25.00 21.35 9.99
C ASP A 287 25.63 19.98 9.67
N VAL A 288 25.10 19.26 8.67
CA VAL A 288 25.62 17.95 8.24
C VAL A 288 26.64 18.01 7.10
N SER A 289 26.86 19.20 6.51
CA SER A 289 27.70 19.39 5.31
C SER A 289 29.14 18.90 5.48
N SER A 290 29.79 19.23 6.61
CA SER A 290 31.16 18.83 6.93
C SER A 290 31.30 17.31 7.01
N SER A 291 30.29 16.64 7.56
CA SER A 291 30.24 15.17 7.66
C SER A 291 30.01 14.53 6.30
N LEU A 292 29.15 15.10 5.45
CA LEU A 292 28.97 14.63 4.08
C LEU A 292 30.24 14.80 3.24
N ALA A 293 30.93 15.94 3.39
CA ALA A 293 32.18 16.22 2.70
C ALA A 293 33.30 15.25 3.12
N ALA A 294 33.42 14.96 4.42
CA ALA A 294 34.36 13.97 4.94
C ALA A 294 34.11 12.55 4.40
N LEU A 295 32.87 12.25 4.00
CA LEU A 295 32.51 10.97 3.37
C LEU A 295 32.59 11.01 1.83
N GLY A 296 32.85 12.17 1.22
CA GLY A 296 32.90 12.34 -0.23
C GLY A 296 31.53 12.44 -0.92
N PHE A 297 30.46 12.76 -0.18
CA PHE A 297 29.07 12.82 -0.68
C PHE A 297 28.45 14.21 -0.62
N PHE A 298 29.27 15.26 -0.48
CA PHE A 298 28.82 16.65 -0.52
C PHE A 298 29.07 17.22 -1.92
N PHE A 299 28.00 17.34 -2.72
CA PHE A 299 28.10 17.86 -4.10
C PHE A 299 27.29 19.13 -4.33
N GLU A 300 26.92 19.81 -3.24
CA GLU A 300 26.16 21.05 -3.28
C GLU A 300 26.84 22.12 -4.15
N ASP A 301 26.00 22.91 -4.82
CA ASP A 301 26.40 24.18 -5.43
C ASP A 301 25.44 25.26 -4.95
N THR A 302 25.97 26.26 -4.27
CA THR A 302 25.18 27.35 -3.66
C THR A 302 24.28 28.07 -4.65
N ARG A 303 24.69 28.17 -5.93
CA ARG A 303 23.83 28.76 -6.96
C ARG A 303 22.62 27.88 -7.25
N ASN A 304 22.83 26.58 -7.44
CA ASN A 304 21.76 25.60 -7.61
C ASN A 304 20.82 25.54 -6.41
N THR A 305 21.37 25.50 -5.19
CA THR A 305 20.58 25.49 -3.95
C THR A 305 19.66 26.69 -3.85
N ARG A 306 20.18 27.90 -4.08
CA ARG A 306 19.37 29.12 -4.09
C ARG A 306 18.29 29.07 -5.17
N LYS A 307 18.62 28.57 -6.36
CA LYS A 307 17.65 28.40 -7.46
C LYS A 307 16.50 27.47 -7.05
N VAL A 308 16.81 26.28 -6.51
CA VAL A 308 15.80 25.30 -6.07
C VAL A 308 14.91 25.88 -4.98
N ILE A 309 15.50 26.42 -3.91
CA ILE A 309 14.75 26.98 -2.78
C ILE A 309 13.87 28.15 -3.22
N ASN A 310 14.40 29.09 -4.00
CA ASN A 310 13.63 30.24 -4.46
C ASN A 310 12.49 29.81 -5.39
N LYS A 311 12.71 28.84 -6.29
CA LYS A 311 11.64 28.35 -7.18
C LYS A 311 10.51 27.71 -6.38
N ILE A 312 10.81 26.94 -5.31
CA ILE A 312 9.78 26.40 -4.42
C ILE A 312 9.03 27.52 -3.69
N LYS A 313 9.75 28.45 -3.04
CA LYS A 313 9.13 29.55 -2.28
C LYS A 313 8.23 30.40 -3.18
N SER A 314 8.72 30.85 -4.33
CA SER A 314 7.97 31.70 -5.26
C SER A 314 6.74 31.00 -5.85
N ALA A 315 6.85 29.72 -6.23
CA ALA A 315 5.73 29.01 -6.83
C ALA A 315 4.58 28.82 -5.83
N VAL A 316 4.88 28.46 -4.59
CA VAL A 316 3.88 28.29 -3.53
C VAL A 316 3.23 29.63 -3.14
N SER A 317 3.97 30.75 -3.15
CA SER A 317 3.38 32.09 -2.91
C SER A 317 2.32 32.46 -3.94
N ASN A 318 2.52 32.08 -5.20
CA ASN A 318 1.65 32.47 -6.31
C ASN A 318 0.34 31.66 -6.33
N THR A 319 0.37 30.41 -5.85
CA THR A 319 -0.85 29.58 -5.80
C THR A 319 -1.84 30.09 -4.77
N VAL A 320 -1.36 30.53 -3.59
CA VAL A 320 -2.24 31.04 -2.52
C VAL A 320 -2.97 32.32 -2.95
N LYS A 321 -2.34 33.18 -3.75
CA LYS A 321 -2.94 34.43 -4.23
C LYS A 321 -4.05 34.25 -5.28
N ASN A 322 -4.18 33.07 -5.87
CA ASN A 322 -5.19 32.79 -6.91
C ASN A 322 -6.44 32.07 -6.37
N GLU A 323 -6.47 31.74 -5.08
CA GLU A 323 -7.60 31.08 -4.41
C GLU A 323 -8.39 32.02 -3.48
N ASP A 324 -7.94 33.27 -3.30
CA ASP A 324 -8.63 34.37 -2.61
C ASP A 324 -9.38 35.28 -3.61
#